data_AF-A0A7Y2NTX2-F1
#
_entry.id   AF-A0A7Y2NTX2-F1
#
_cell.length_a   1.000
_cell.length_b   1.000
_cell.length_c   1.000
_cell.angle_alpha   90.00
_cell.angle_beta   90.00
_cell.angle_gamma   90.00
#
_symmetry.space_group_name_H-M   'P 1'
#
loop_
_entity.id
_entity.type
_entity.pdbx_description
1 polymer ?
#
loop_
_entity_poly.entity_id
_entity_poly.type
_entity_poly.pdbx_seq_one_letter_code
_entity_poly.pdbx_strand_id
1 'polypeptide(L)' 'VTVSSRKVAVVDTVGAGDTFNAGLLAALHERGVLSKNRIRSIGADDVEMALSLGSRAAAVTVSRAGANPPRRDEL' A
#
# COMPACT_ATOMS: atom_id res chain seq x y z
N VAL A 1 13.61 6.03 3.24
CA VAL A 1 12.50 5.96 4.19
C VAL A 1 12.16 4.50 4.40
N THR A 2 11.78 4.08 5.61
CA THR A 2 11.44 2.69 5.93
C THR A 2 10.14 2.69 6.71
N VAL A 3 9.20 1.83 6.35
CA VAL A 3 7.89 1.70 7.01
C VAL A 3 7.74 0.27 7.52
N SER A 4 7.38 0.13 8.79
CA SER A 4 7.11 -1.18 9.38
C SER A 4 5.75 -1.71 8.94
N SER A 5 5.63 -3.02 8.75
CA SER A 5 4.35 -3.66 8.48
C SER A 5 3.42 -3.60 9.69
N ARG A 6 2.11 -3.74 9.46
CA ARG A 6 1.12 -3.91 10.55
C ARG A 6 1.02 -5.38 10.91
N LYS A 7 1.19 -5.69 12.20
CA LYS A 7 1.00 -7.05 12.71
C LYS A 7 -0.48 -7.43 12.62
N VAL A 8 -0.76 -8.57 12.03
CA VAL A 8 -2.10 -9.16 11.90
C VAL A 8 -2.04 -10.65 12.22
N ALA A 9 -3.19 -11.25 12.52
CA ALA A 9 -3.31 -12.70 12.49
C ALA A 9 -3.28 -13.15 11.03
N VAL A 10 -2.23 -13.88 10.63
CA VAL A 10 -2.03 -14.31 9.25
C VAL A 10 -2.96 -15.47 8.93
N VAL A 11 -3.69 -15.36 7.81
CA VAL A 11 -4.56 -16.41 7.26
C VAL A 11 -3.98 -16.98 5.96
N ASP A 12 -3.64 -16.09 5.02
CA ASP A 12 -3.04 -16.41 3.72
C ASP A 12 -2.16 -15.21 3.30
N THR A 13 -1.25 -15.37 2.33
CA THR A 13 -0.40 -14.29 1.81
C THR A 13 -0.53 -14.07 0.30
N VAL A 14 -1.32 -14.91 -0.38
CA VAL A 14 -1.57 -14.77 -1.82
C VAL A 14 -2.19 -13.41 -2.13
N GLY A 15 -1.62 -12.69 -3.11
CA GLY A 15 -2.11 -11.36 -3.52
C GLY A 15 -1.76 -10.20 -2.59
N ALA A 16 -1.00 -10.43 -1.51
CA ALA A 16 -0.55 -9.35 -0.62
C ALA A 16 0.32 -8.31 -1.37
N GLY A 17 1.21 -8.78 -2.26
CA GLY A 17 2.05 -7.91 -3.09
C GLY A 17 1.25 -7.08 -4.10
N ASP A 18 0.22 -7.67 -4.72
CA ASP A 18 -0.67 -6.96 -5.64
C ASP A 18 -1.47 -5.88 -4.89
N THR A 19 -1.94 -6.21 -3.69
CA THR A 19 -2.64 -5.24 -2.82
C THR A 19 -1.69 -4.12 -2.37
N PHE A 20 -0.45 -4.45 -2.02
CA PHE A 20 0.58 -3.46 -1.70
C PHE A 20 0.78 -2.49 -2.87
N ASN A 21 0.94 -3.01 -4.09
CA ASN A 21 1.11 -2.21 -5.30
C ASN A 21 -0.10 -1.29 -5.54
N ALA A 22 -1.32 -1.80 -5.37
CA ALA A 22 -2.54 -1.02 -5.50
C ALA A 22 -2.60 0.11 -4.46
N GLY A 23 -2.31 -0.17 -3.18
CA GLY A 23 -2.27 0.84 -2.12
C GLY A 23 -1.18 1.89 -2.36
N LEU A 24 0.00 1.48 -2.80
CA LEU A 24 1.11 2.37 -3.14
C LEU A 24 0.72 3.32 -4.28
N LEU A 25 0.19 2.79 -5.39
CA LEU A 25 -0.21 3.60 -6.53
C LEU A 25 -1.41 4.50 -6.21
N ALA A 26 -2.37 4.03 -5.41
CA ALA A 26 -3.51 4.84 -4.95
C ALA A 26 -3.04 6.07 -4.15
N ALA A 27 -2.12 5.88 -3.20
CA ALA A 27 -1.55 7.00 -2.44
C ALA A 27 -0.82 8.00 -3.34
N LEU A 28 0.03 7.52 -4.26
CA LEU A 28 0.73 8.40 -5.20
C LEU A 28 -0.24 9.15 -6.13
N HIS A 29 -1.35 8.52 -6.50
CA HIS A 29 -2.42 9.15 -7.28
C HIS A 29 -3.10 10.27 -6.50
N GLU A 30 -3.52 9.99 -5.25
CA GLU A 30 -4.17 10.97 -4.35
C GLU A 30 -3.27 12.18 -4.06
N ARG A 31 -1.95 11.97 -4.03
CA ARG A 31 -0.94 13.03 -3.86
C ARG A 31 -0.62 13.79 -5.15
N GLY A 32 -1.16 13.36 -6.29
CA GLY A 32 -0.93 14.00 -7.59
C GLY A 32 0.52 13.89 -8.06
N VAL A 33 1.24 12.82 -7.68
CA VAL A 33 2.66 12.61 -8.03
C VAL A 33 2.89 11.56 -9.11
N LEU A 34 1.85 10.94 -9.65
CA LEU A 34 1.94 9.96 -10.75
C LEU A 34 2.21 10.59 -12.12
N SER A 35 3.34 11.28 -12.25
CA SER A 35 3.91 11.67 -13.55
C SER A 35 5.42 11.45 -13.52
N LYS A 36 6.03 11.20 -14.69
CA LYS A 36 7.48 10.94 -14.78
C LYS A 36 8.32 12.05 -14.12
N ASN A 37 7.90 13.31 -14.28
CA ASN A 37 8.59 14.46 -13.70
C ASN A 37 8.43 14.51 -12.18
N ARG A 38 7.22 14.29 -11.67
CA ARG A 38 6.95 14.31 -10.21
C ARG A 38 7.57 13.12 -9.49
N ILE A 39 7.59 11.95 -10.10
CA ILE A 39 8.29 10.76 -9.58
C ILE A 39 9.80 11.02 -9.49
N ARG A 40 10.40 11.68 -10.49
CA ARG A 40 11.85 11.99 -10.48
C ARG A 40 12.25 12.88 -9.30
N SER A 41 11.38 13.78 -8.86
CA SER A 41 11.61 14.68 -7.73
C SER A 41 10.74 14.33 -6.51
N ILE A 42 10.38 13.05 -6.34
CA ILE A 42 9.50 12.62 -5.25
C ILE A 42 10.20 12.84 -3.89
N GLY A 43 9.46 13.40 -2.93
CA GLY A 43 9.95 13.63 -1.58
C GLY A 43 9.84 12.39 -0.69
N ALA A 44 10.58 12.39 0.42
CA ALA A 44 10.53 11.33 1.42
C ALA A 44 9.10 11.12 1.96
N ASP A 45 8.39 12.21 2.24
CA ASP A 45 7.03 12.16 2.78
C ASP A 45 6.04 11.44 1.84
N ASP A 46 6.08 11.75 0.54
CA ASP A 46 5.24 11.09 -0.47
C ASP A 46 5.53 9.60 -0.55
N VAL A 47 6.82 9.21 -0.47
CA VAL A 47 7.23 7.81 -0.42
C VAL A 47 6.74 7.14 0.86
N GLU A 48 6.87 7.80 2.02
CA GLU A 48 6.46 7.24 3.30
C GLU A 48 4.96 6.92 3.34
N MET A 49 4.12 7.86 2.88
CA MET A 49 2.67 7.61 2.86
C MET A 49 2.29 6.53 1.85
N ALA A 50 2.95 6.48 0.69
CA ALA A 50 2.68 5.45 -0.30
C ALA A 50 3.04 4.06 0.22
N LEU A 51 4.20 3.93 0.86
CA LEU A 51 4.60 2.71 1.56
C LEU A 51 3.62 2.36 2.69
N SER A 52 3.19 3.35 3.48
CA SER A 52 2.25 3.15 4.59
C SER A 52 0.88 2.65 4.12
N LEU A 53 0.32 3.24 3.05
CA LEU A 53 -0.97 2.80 2.50
C LEU A 53 -0.85 1.40 1.89
N GLY A 54 0.21 1.14 1.12
CA GLY A 54 0.49 -0.20 0.58
C GLY A 54 0.61 -1.25 1.69
N SER A 55 1.38 -0.98 2.73
CA SER A 55 1.57 -1.89 3.87
C SER A 55 0.28 -2.11 4.67
N ARG A 56 -0.53 -1.08 4.87
CA ARG A 56 -1.86 -1.20 5.52
C ARG A 56 -2.79 -2.09 4.71
N ALA A 57 -2.86 -1.87 3.40
CA ALA A 57 -3.75 -2.62 2.53
C ALA A 57 -3.35 -4.10 2.45
N ALA A 58 -2.05 -4.37 2.26
CA ALA A 58 -1.52 -5.72 2.24
C ALA A 58 -1.75 -6.46 3.57
N ALA A 59 -1.65 -5.78 4.71
CA ALA A 59 -1.93 -6.40 6.02
C ALA A 59 -3.37 -6.89 6.13
N VAL A 60 -4.34 -6.17 5.54
CA VAL A 60 -5.75 -6.64 5.49
C VAL A 60 -5.88 -7.87 4.59
N THR A 61 -5.26 -7.87 3.41
CA THR A 61 -5.25 -9.04 2.51
C THR A 61 -4.67 -10.26 3.21
N VAL A 62 -3.57 -10.09 3.94
CA VAL A 62 -2.91 -11.18 4.69
C VAL A 62 -3.79 -11.77 5.81
N SER A 63 -4.75 -11.00 6.31
CA SER A 63 -5.68 -11.43 7.35
C SER A 63 -6.91 -12.18 6.82
N ARG A 64 -7.01 -12.38 5.50
CA ARG A 64 -8.15 -13.00 4.80
C ARG A 64 -7.66 -14.16 3.93
N ALA A 65 -8.56 -15.05 3.54
CA ALA A 65 -8.23 -16.13 2.61
C ALA A 65 -8.15 -15.62 1.17
N GLY A 66 -7.11 -16.02 0.43
CA GLY A 66 -6.87 -15.65 -0.96
C GLY A 66 -6.56 -14.16 -1.19
N ALA A 67 -6.51 -13.78 -2.47
CA ALA A 67 -6.32 -12.40 -2.90
C ALA A 67 -7.60 -11.56 -2.70
N ASN A 68 -7.87 -11.17 -1.45
CA ASN A 68 -9.05 -10.41 -1.04
C ASN A 68 -8.65 -9.01 -0.51
N PRO A 69 -8.39 -8.04 -1.41
CA PRO A 69 -7.95 -6.69 -1.03
C PRO A 69 -9.03 -5.89 -0.30
N PRO A 70 -8.66 -4.95 0.59
CA PRO A 70 -9.62 -4.08 1.26
C PRO A 70 -10.20 -3.02 0.33
N ARG A 71 -11.43 -2.61 0.60
CA ARG A 71 -12.03 -1.35 0.17
C ARG A 71 -11.54 -0.19 1.05
N ARG A 72 -11.84 1.04 0.63
CA ARG A 72 -11.32 2.26 1.28
C ARG A 72 -11.84 2.44 2.72
N ASP A 73 -13.06 2.00 2.98
CA ASP A 73 -13.71 2.00 4.30
C ASP A 73 -13.19 0.90 5.24
N GLU A 74 -12.36 -0.03 4.74
CA GLU A 74 -11.76 -1.12 5.51
C GLU A 74 -10.29 -0.82 5.92
N LEU A 75 -9.77 0.38 5.64
CA LEU A 75 -8.35 0.74 5.81
C LEU A 75 -7.99 1.54 7.06
#